data_AF-A0A482CYW6-F1
#
_entry.id   AF-A0A482CYW6-F1
#
_cell.length_a   1.000
_cell.length_b   1.000
_cell.length_c   1.000
_cell.angle_alpha   90.00
_cell.angle_beta   90.00
_cell.angle_gamma   90.00
#
_symmetry.space_group_name_H-M   'P 1'
#
loop_
_entity.id
_entity.type
_entity.pdbx_description
1 polymer ?
#
loop_
_entity_poly.entity_id
_entity_poly.type
_entity_poly.pdbx_seq_one_letter_code
_entity_poly.pdbx_strand_id
1 'polypeptide(L)'
;MKNPSSYRATFSNNTDFRDKHLHFSNSGGTETSRKTQLENHPMKGYPYKRGVKLVVNPFVQGQPHFEPHVEAGGGDDLYGICIDVDDFTRTATVVPITENFKGRLLAKNTGIKSGDKLLFSKRGILKKIKKNNTHDKKNITYNAIALSNSFFDEEQKHCFVEVEVQIC
;
A
#
# COMPACT_ATOMS: atom_id res chain seq x y z
N MET A 1 28.06 -20.61 -14.22
CA MET A 1 27.39 -19.60 -13.37
C MET A 1 28.07 -18.26 -13.59
N LYS A 2 27.34 -17.26 -14.12
CA LYS A 2 27.84 -15.89 -14.31
C LYS A 2 27.09 -14.95 -13.37
N ASN A 3 27.82 -14.13 -12.62
CA ASN A 3 27.28 -13.08 -11.77
C ASN A 3 26.47 -12.07 -12.62
N PRO A 4 25.26 -11.65 -12.20
CA PRO A 4 24.65 -10.47 -12.79
C PRO A 4 25.36 -9.22 -12.26
N SER A 5 26.10 -8.54 -13.14
CA SER A 5 26.63 -7.20 -12.87
C SER A 5 25.48 -6.21 -12.73
N SER A 6 25.30 -5.59 -11.56
CA SER A 6 24.37 -4.48 -11.37
C SER A 6 24.92 -3.25 -12.09
N TYR A 7 24.37 -2.93 -13.27
CA TYR A 7 24.68 -1.68 -13.93
C TYR A 7 24.00 -0.56 -13.16
N ARG A 8 24.79 0.32 -12.51
CA ARG A 8 24.30 1.60 -11.99
C ARG A 8 23.68 2.36 -13.17
N ALA A 9 22.42 2.75 -13.05
CA ALA A 9 21.77 3.61 -14.03
C ALA A 9 22.36 5.02 -13.94
N THR A 10 23.45 5.25 -14.67
CA THR A 10 23.95 6.60 -14.95
C THR A 10 23.01 7.22 -15.99
N PHE A 11 22.25 8.24 -15.62
CA PHE A 11 21.42 8.98 -16.57
C PHE A 11 22.34 9.61 -17.64
N SER A 12 22.21 9.13 -18.88
CA SER A 12 22.84 9.73 -20.07
C SER A 12 21.91 10.80 -20.62
N ASN A 13 22.41 12.02 -20.82
CA ASN A 13 21.64 13.19 -21.20
C ASN A 13 21.55 13.35 -22.73
N ASN A 14 21.17 12.29 -23.45
CA ASN A 14 20.97 12.37 -24.90
C ASN A 14 19.57 12.89 -25.22
N THR A 15 19.52 13.96 -26.02
CA THR A 15 18.33 14.71 -26.43
C THR A 15 17.53 14.08 -27.58
N ASP A 16 17.69 12.79 -27.83
CA ASP A 16 16.97 12.12 -28.91
C ASP A 16 15.53 11.81 -28.49
N PHE A 17 14.58 12.08 -29.40
CA PHE A 17 13.15 11.87 -29.18
C PHE A 17 12.85 10.37 -29.04
N ARG A 18 12.88 9.87 -27.81
CA ARG A 18 12.54 8.48 -27.50
C ARG A 18 11.09 8.39 -27.04
N ASP A 19 10.45 7.32 -27.48
CA ASP A 19 9.11 6.93 -27.07
C ASP A 19 8.96 6.96 -25.54
N LYS A 20 7.93 7.66 -25.05
CA LYS A 20 7.68 7.88 -23.61
C LYS A 20 7.04 6.67 -22.93
N HIS A 21 6.80 5.57 -23.64
CA HIS A 21 6.32 4.30 -23.07
C HIS A 21 7.43 3.48 -22.39
N LEU A 22 8.39 4.15 -21.74
CA LEU A 22 9.37 3.50 -20.89
C LEU A 22 8.64 3.01 -19.62
N HIS A 23 8.09 1.80 -19.69
CA HIS A 23 7.61 1.09 -18.52
C HIS A 23 8.81 0.75 -17.65
N PHE A 24 9.06 1.57 -16.63
CA PHE A 24 9.93 1.18 -15.53
C PHE A 24 9.35 -0.07 -14.91
N SER A 25 10.03 -1.20 -15.08
CA SER A 25 9.77 -2.42 -14.34
C SER A 25 10.15 -2.18 -12.88
N ASN A 26 9.24 -1.53 -12.15
CA ASN A 26 9.36 -1.43 -10.70
C ASN A 26 9.28 -2.87 -10.18
N SER A 27 10.37 -3.38 -9.61
CA SER A 27 10.51 -4.75 -9.08
C SER A 27 9.76 -4.87 -7.74
N GLY A 28 8.47 -4.58 -7.80
CA GLY A 28 7.49 -4.53 -6.71
C GLY A 28 6.06 -4.39 -7.25
N GLY A 29 5.80 -5.00 -8.41
CA GLY A 29 4.53 -4.94 -9.11
C GLY A 29 3.36 -5.43 -8.23
N THR A 30 2.19 -4.85 -8.45
CA THR A 30 0.95 -5.29 -7.84
C THR A 30 0.30 -6.34 -8.76
N GLU A 31 0.09 -7.56 -8.26
CA GLU A 31 -0.73 -8.54 -8.97
C GLU A 31 -2.20 -8.26 -8.64
N THR A 32 -2.97 -7.89 -9.66
CA THR A 32 -4.42 -7.68 -9.59
C THR A 32 -5.13 -8.62 -10.58
N SER A 33 -6.34 -9.06 -10.26
CA SER A 33 -7.20 -9.81 -11.17
C SER A 33 -7.67 -8.92 -12.33
N ARG A 34 -8.01 -9.52 -13.49
CA ARG A 34 -8.62 -8.80 -14.65
C ARG A 34 -9.92 -8.07 -14.32
N LYS A 35 -10.55 -8.37 -13.18
CA LYS A 35 -11.79 -7.73 -12.70
C LYS A 35 -11.54 -6.62 -11.68
N THR A 36 -10.30 -6.45 -11.22
CA THR A 36 -9.96 -5.49 -10.17
C THR A 36 -10.22 -4.09 -10.68
N GLN A 37 -11.14 -3.37 -10.05
CA GLN A 37 -11.39 -1.98 -10.36
C GLN A 37 -10.52 -1.12 -9.43
N LEU A 38 -9.56 -0.40 -10.03
CA LEU A 38 -8.78 0.59 -9.32
C LEU A 38 -9.58 1.88 -9.22
N GLU A 39 -9.56 2.49 -8.05
CA GLU A 39 -10.25 3.75 -7.79
C GLU A 39 -9.24 4.87 -7.56
N ASN A 40 -9.51 6.04 -8.13
CA ASN A 40 -8.70 7.23 -7.94
C ASN A 40 -9.46 8.21 -7.05
N HIS A 41 -8.84 8.60 -5.94
CA HIS A 41 -9.42 9.53 -4.98
C HIS A 41 -8.44 10.66 -4.67
N PRO A 42 -8.92 11.89 -4.42
CA PRO A 42 -8.10 12.92 -3.79
C PRO A 42 -7.46 12.38 -2.50
N MET A 43 -6.23 12.79 -2.19
CA MET A 43 -5.50 12.30 -1.02
C MET A 43 -5.12 13.40 -0.03
N LYS A 44 -5.33 13.08 1.25
CA LYS A 44 -4.84 13.88 2.38
C LYS A 44 -3.67 13.17 3.07
N GLY A 45 -2.62 13.93 3.32
CA GLY A 45 -1.35 13.39 3.81
C GLY A 45 -0.62 12.60 2.73
N TYR A 46 -0.01 11.48 3.11
CA TYR A 46 0.75 10.60 2.24
C TYR A 46 0.30 9.15 2.47
N PRO A 47 -0.64 8.60 1.68
CA PRO A 47 -1.19 7.25 1.87
C PRO A 47 -0.46 6.15 1.09
N TYR A 48 0.74 6.40 0.55
CA TYR A 48 1.46 5.43 -0.29
C TYR A 48 1.71 4.08 0.42
N LYS A 49 1.45 2.97 -0.31
CA LYS A 49 1.72 1.57 0.04
C LYS A 49 1.18 1.13 1.40
N ARG A 50 -0.01 1.59 1.78
CA ARG A 50 -0.64 1.26 3.07
C ARG A 50 -2.16 1.17 2.95
N GLY A 51 -2.80 0.68 4.01
CA GLY A 51 -4.25 0.78 4.17
C GLY A 51 -4.72 2.24 4.19
N VAL A 52 -5.89 2.48 3.60
CA VAL A 52 -6.56 3.77 3.59
C VAL A 52 -7.99 3.65 4.07
N LYS A 53 -8.53 4.77 4.54
CA LYS A 53 -9.96 4.94 4.79
C LYS A 53 -10.51 6.00 3.84
N LEU A 54 -11.77 5.85 3.47
CA LEU A 54 -12.51 6.86 2.72
C LEU A 54 -13.15 7.84 3.71
N VAL A 55 -12.88 9.13 3.53
CA VAL A 55 -13.43 10.20 4.36
C VAL A 55 -14.44 10.97 3.53
N VAL A 56 -15.70 10.91 3.96
CA VAL A 56 -16.80 11.69 3.40
C VAL A 56 -17.25 12.68 4.47
N ASN A 57 -17.00 13.96 4.24
CA ASN A 57 -17.42 15.00 5.18
C ASN A 57 -18.92 15.26 5.02
N PRO A 58 -19.70 15.32 6.11
CA PRO A 58 -21.12 15.64 6.02
C PRO A 58 -21.31 17.04 5.43
N PHE A 59 -22.34 17.20 4.61
CA PHE A 59 -22.71 18.52 4.10
C PHE A 59 -23.23 19.38 5.25
N VAL A 60 -22.57 20.51 5.52
CA VAL A 60 -23.00 21.50 6.52
C VAL A 60 -23.27 22.80 5.78
N GLN A 61 -24.52 23.28 5.86
CA GLN A 61 -24.95 24.49 5.19
C GLN A 61 -24.13 25.70 5.69
N GLY A 62 -23.51 26.43 4.75
CA GLY A 62 -22.66 27.59 5.06
C GLY A 62 -21.19 27.26 5.37
N GLN A 63 -20.77 26.00 5.26
CA GLN A 63 -19.36 25.60 5.35
C GLN A 63 -18.83 25.08 4.01
N PRO A 64 -17.52 25.24 3.73
CA PRO A 64 -16.89 24.62 2.57
C PRO A 64 -17.07 23.11 2.63
N HIS A 65 -17.69 22.53 1.61
CA HIS A 65 -17.76 21.08 1.44
C HIS A 65 -16.42 20.59 0.88
N PHE A 66 -15.83 19.58 1.51
CA PHE A 66 -14.62 18.95 0.99
C PHE A 66 -15.02 17.77 0.12
N GLU A 67 -14.30 17.60 -0.99
CA GLU A 67 -14.43 16.40 -1.79
C GLU A 67 -14.12 15.14 -0.95
N PRO A 68 -14.85 14.03 -1.18
CA PRO A 68 -14.47 12.73 -0.66
C PRO A 68 -13.00 12.45 -0.98
N HIS A 69 -12.24 12.05 0.03
CA HIS A 69 -10.81 11.82 -0.12
C HIS A 69 -10.38 10.63 0.72
N VAL A 70 -9.21 10.11 0.39
CA VAL A 70 -8.58 9.05 1.16
C VAL A 70 -7.46 9.58 2.05
N GLU A 71 -7.35 8.99 3.22
CA GLU A 71 -6.21 9.20 4.12
C GLU A 71 -5.78 7.88 4.75
N ALA A 72 -4.61 7.88 5.38
CA ALA A 72 -4.07 6.69 6.03
C ALA A 72 -5.07 6.14 7.07
N GLY A 73 -5.42 4.86 6.94
CA GLY A 73 -6.51 4.25 7.70
C GLY A 73 -6.43 2.73 7.73
N GLY A 74 -7.10 2.11 8.69
CA GLY A 74 -7.15 0.65 8.83
C GLY A 74 -7.89 0.24 10.08
N GLY A 75 -7.87 -1.06 10.41
CA GLY A 75 -8.79 -1.61 11.40
C GLY A 75 -10.21 -1.61 10.84
N ASP A 76 -11.17 -1.11 11.62
CA ASP A 76 -12.58 -1.11 11.23
C ASP A 76 -12.90 -0.11 10.10
N ASP A 77 -12.06 0.92 9.92
CA ASP A 77 -12.21 1.94 8.88
C ASP A 77 -11.48 1.58 7.57
N LEU A 78 -10.98 0.35 7.42
CA LEU A 78 -10.20 -0.05 6.24
C LEU A 78 -11.10 -0.07 4.98
N TYR A 79 -10.89 0.91 4.11
CA TYR A 79 -11.58 1.01 2.82
C TYR A 79 -10.87 0.23 1.72
N GLY A 80 -9.54 0.33 1.70
CA GLY A 80 -8.74 -0.26 0.64
C GLY A 80 -7.25 -0.05 0.88
N ILE A 81 -6.46 -0.32 -0.15
CA ILE A 81 -5.01 -0.26 -0.14
C ILE A 81 -4.57 0.75 -1.20
N CYS A 82 -3.88 1.80 -0.77
CA CYS A 82 -3.28 2.73 -1.72
C CYS A 82 -1.97 2.12 -2.23
N ILE A 83 -1.89 1.93 -3.55
CA ILE A 83 -0.76 1.27 -4.23
C ILE A 83 0.17 2.26 -4.91
N ASP A 84 -0.35 3.46 -5.20
CA ASP A 84 0.36 4.53 -5.88
C ASP A 84 -0.25 5.90 -5.54
N VAL A 85 0.57 6.94 -5.69
CA VAL A 85 0.17 8.34 -5.45
C VAL A 85 0.74 9.23 -6.55
N ASP A 86 -0.07 10.18 -7.00
CA ASP A 86 0.37 11.30 -7.83
C ASP A 86 0.44 12.55 -6.94
N ASP A 87 1.67 12.95 -6.61
CA ASP A 87 1.93 14.12 -5.78
C ASP A 87 1.55 15.44 -6.45
N PHE A 88 1.52 15.50 -7.79
CA PHE A 88 1.15 16.71 -8.53
C PHE A 88 -0.34 16.97 -8.47
N THR A 89 -1.16 15.96 -8.80
CA THR A 89 -2.63 16.08 -8.74
C THR A 89 -3.20 15.82 -7.35
N ARG A 90 -2.37 15.39 -6.39
CA ARG A 90 -2.79 14.98 -5.04
C ARG A 90 -3.82 13.85 -5.11
N THR A 91 -3.60 12.88 -5.98
CA THR A 91 -4.49 11.73 -6.19
C THR A 91 -3.83 10.45 -5.69
N ALA A 92 -4.62 9.57 -5.05
CA ALA A 92 -4.19 8.23 -4.67
C ALA A 92 -4.94 7.17 -5.47
N THR A 93 -4.19 6.19 -5.96
CA THR A 93 -4.73 5.00 -6.63
C THR A 93 -4.94 3.91 -5.59
N VAL A 94 -6.19 3.48 -5.43
CA VAL A 94 -6.65 2.58 -4.38
C VAL A 94 -7.18 1.28 -4.98
N VAL A 95 -6.78 0.17 -4.37
CA VAL A 95 -7.40 -1.14 -4.54
C VAL A 95 -8.43 -1.31 -3.42
N PRO A 96 -9.73 -1.41 -3.72
CA PRO A 96 -10.76 -1.65 -2.70
C PRO A 96 -10.49 -2.94 -1.93
N ILE A 97 -10.82 -2.98 -0.63
CA ILE A 97 -10.55 -4.17 0.21
C ILE A 97 -11.38 -5.40 -0.20
N THR A 98 -12.42 -5.20 -1.01
CA THR A 98 -13.24 -6.26 -1.60
C THR A 98 -12.53 -7.05 -2.70
N GLU A 99 -11.33 -6.62 -3.10
CA GLU A 99 -10.51 -7.28 -4.10
C GLU A 99 -9.30 -7.97 -3.46
N ASN A 100 -8.90 -9.11 -4.04
CA ASN A 100 -7.63 -9.74 -3.65
C ASN A 100 -6.47 -8.87 -4.12
N PHE A 101 -5.46 -8.72 -3.26
CA PHE A 101 -4.27 -7.94 -3.57
C PHE A 101 -3.02 -8.72 -3.22
N LYS A 102 -2.04 -8.71 -4.12
CA LYS A 102 -0.68 -9.18 -3.80
C LYS A 102 0.33 -8.13 -4.21
N GLY A 103 1.21 -7.78 -3.27
CA GLY A 103 2.22 -6.76 -3.50
C GLY A 103 2.94 -6.31 -2.23
N ARG A 104 3.83 -5.33 -2.41
CA ARG A 104 4.65 -4.78 -1.34
C ARG A 104 3.90 -3.67 -0.59
N LEU A 105 3.82 -3.76 0.74
CA LEU A 105 3.17 -2.78 1.61
C LEU A 105 4.04 -2.38 2.81
N LEU A 106 3.72 -1.23 3.41
CA LEU A 106 4.41 -0.69 4.58
C LEU A 106 4.24 -1.60 5.80
N ALA A 107 5.38 -1.99 6.37
CA ALA A 107 5.50 -2.76 7.58
C ALA A 107 5.85 -1.86 8.77
N LYS A 108 5.42 -2.25 9.97
CA LYS A 108 5.78 -1.54 11.20
C LYS A 108 7.28 -1.62 11.52
N ASN A 109 7.90 -2.76 11.26
CA ASN A 109 9.32 -3.03 11.53
C ASN A 109 9.81 -4.21 10.68
N THR A 110 11.10 -4.51 10.79
CA THR A 110 11.78 -5.66 10.15
C THR A 110 11.52 -7.01 10.85
N GLY A 111 10.61 -7.05 11.83
CA GLY A 111 10.33 -8.25 12.63
C GLY A 111 9.28 -9.20 12.05
N ILE A 112 8.77 -8.92 10.84
CA ILE A 112 7.75 -9.74 10.16
C ILE A 112 8.47 -10.81 9.34
N LYS A 113 8.03 -12.07 9.48
CA LYS A 113 8.54 -13.21 8.73
C LYS A 113 7.49 -13.71 7.75
N SER A 114 7.95 -14.35 6.68
CA SER A 114 7.06 -15.08 5.75
C SER A 114 6.15 -16.05 6.51
N GLY A 115 4.87 -16.09 6.13
CA GLY A 115 3.80 -16.84 6.80
C GLY A 115 3.16 -16.15 8.00
N ASP A 116 3.67 -15.00 8.46
CA ASP A 116 3.03 -14.25 9.54
C ASP A 116 1.68 -13.68 9.10
N LYS A 117 0.68 -13.83 9.97
CA LYS A 117 -0.63 -13.17 9.81
C LYS A 117 -0.56 -11.72 10.28
N LEU A 118 -0.99 -10.80 9.43
CA LEU A 118 -0.86 -9.37 9.60
C LEU A 118 -2.22 -8.68 9.59
N LEU A 119 -2.27 -7.51 10.22
CA LEU A 119 -3.44 -6.65 10.22
C LEU A 119 -3.03 -5.19 9.98
N PHE A 120 -3.92 -4.43 9.35
CA PHE A 120 -3.73 -2.99 9.14
C PHE A 120 -3.98 -2.23 10.44
N SER A 121 -2.96 -1.51 10.93
CA SER A 121 -3.15 -0.59 12.06
C SER A 121 -4.08 0.56 11.69
N LYS A 122 -4.52 1.36 12.68
CA LYS A 122 -5.30 2.59 12.45
C LYS A 122 -4.65 3.59 11.48
N ARG A 123 -3.34 3.46 11.21
CA ARG A 123 -2.58 4.28 10.26
C ARG A 123 -2.32 3.56 8.92
N GLY A 124 -2.96 2.42 8.68
CA GLY A 124 -2.76 1.61 7.47
C GLY A 124 -1.45 0.84 7.41
N ILE A 125 -0.60 0.87 8.45
CA ILE A 125 0.67 0.14 8.47
C ILE A 125 0.43 -1.28 8.94
N LEU A 126 1.02 -2.27 8.26
CA LEU A 126 0.92 -3.68 8.63
C LEU A 126 1.67 -3.97 9.93
N LYS A 127 0.98 -4.64 10.86
CA LYS A 127 1.56 -5.17 12.09
C LYS A 127 1.29 -6.67 12.21
N LYS A 128 2.29 -7.39 12.73
CA LYS A 128 2.15 -8.79 13.12
C LYS A 128 1.11 -8.94 14.24
N ILE A 129 0.24 -9.93 14.11
CA ILE A 129 -0.69 -10.30 15.18
C ILE A 129 0.08 -10.96 16.31
N LYS A 130 -0.01 -10.38 17.51
CA LYS A 130 0.50 -11.02 18.73
C LYS A 130 -0.59 -11.96 19.25
N LYS A 131 -0.28 -13.25 19.41
CA LYS A 131 -1.22 -14.26 19.95
C LYS A 131 -1.55 -14.07 21.44
N ASN A 132 -0.96 -13.08 22.13
CA ASN A 132 -1.01 -12.97 23.59
C ASN A 132 -1.70 -11.69 24.07
N ASN A 133 -3.02 -11.59 23.89
CA ASN A 133 -3.85 -10.85 24.83
C ASN A 133 -5.09 -11.70 25.14
N THR A 134 -5.06 -12.29 26.33
CA THR A 134 -5.93 -13.33 26.87
C THR A 134 -7.33 -12.86 27.28
N HIS A 135 -7.84 -11.75 26.73
CA HIS A 135 -9.20 -11.28 27.05
C HIS A 135 -10.12 -11.03 25.85
N ASP A 136 -9.62 -11.02 24.61
CA ASP A 136 -10.46 -10.87 23.41
C ASP A 136 -10.20 -12.01 22.42
N LYS A 137 -10.60 -13.22 22.82
CA LYS A 137 -10.70 -14.40 21.94
C LYS A 137 -11.82 -14.27 20.90
N LYS A 138 -12.50 -13.12 20.81
CA LYS A 138 -13.52 -12.85 19.79
C LYS A 138 -12.87 -12.19 18.58
N ASN A 139 -12.56 -13.03 17.60
CA ASN A 139 -12.34 -12.69 16.19
C ASN A 139 -11.30 -11.62 15.91
N ILE A 140 -10.01 -11.93 16.14
CA ILE A 140 -8.94 -11.18 15.47
C ILE A 140 -8.99 -11.54 13.99
N THR A 141 -9.73 -10.76 13.20
CA THR A 141 -9.74 -10.85 11.74
C THR A 141 -8.42 -10.30 11.22
N TYR A 142 -7.69 -11.09 10.43
CA TYR A 142 -6.46 -10.68 9.77
C TYR A 142 -6.76 -10.47 8.30
N ASN A 143 -6.14 -9.44 7.71
CA ASN A 143 -6.42 -9.05 6.33
C ASN A 143 -5.31 -9.50 5.39
N ALA A 144 -4.13 -9.85 5.92
CA ALA A 144 -2.97 -10.14 5.09
C ALA A 144 -2.09 -11.27 5.64
N ILE A 145 -1.40 -11.96 4.73
CA ILE A 145 -0.37 -12.96 5.01
C ILE A 145 0.94 -12.47 4.40
N ALA A 146 2.02 -12.50 5.18
CA ALA A 146 3.36 -12.18 4.68
C ALA A 146 3.85 -13.27 3.71
N LEU A 147 4.23 -12.88 2.49
CA LEU A 147 4.86 -13.77 1.51
C LEU A 147 6.38 -13.77 1.67
N SER A 148 6.95 -12.67 2.18
CA SER A 148 8.39 -12.52 2.43
C SER A 148 8.68 -12.00 3.83
N ASN A 149 9.97 -12.00 4.20
CA ASN A 149 10.42 -11.31 5.40
C ASN A 149 10.40 -9.79 5.15
N SER A 150 10.01 -9.02 6.14
CA SER A 150 10.09 -7.57 6.05
C SER A 150 11.54 -7.10 5.97
N PHE A 151 11.80 -6.08 5.16
CA PHE A 151 13.11 -5.45 5.00
C PHE A 151 12.98 -3.93 5.13
N PHE A 152 14.09 -3.29 5.47
CA PHE A 152 14.19 -1.83 5.49
C PHE A 152 14.72 -1.34 4.15
N ASP A 153 14.00 -0.40 3.54
CA ASP A 153 14.41 0.28 2.32
C ASP A 153 15.14 1.58 2.71
N GLU A 154 16.42 1.69 2.38
CA GLU A 154 17.26 2.82 2.75
C GLU A 154 16.90 4.11 2.01
N GLU A 155 16.44 3.98 0.75
CA GLU A 155 16.07 5.14 -0.07
C GLU A 155 14.78 5.77 0.45
N GLN A 156 13.79 4.93 0.73
CA GLN A 156 12.50 5.39 1.24
C GLN A 156 12.50 5.61 2.76
N LYS A 157 13.52 5.12 3.48
CA LYS A 157 13.60 5.11 4.95
C LYS A 157 12.37 4.46 5.62
N HIS A 158 11.80 3.45 4.98
CA HIS A 158 10.61 2.74 5.45
C HIS A 158 10.82 1.23 5.44
N CYS A 159 10.07 0.52 6.29
CA CYS A 159 10.03 -0.94 6.25
C CYS A 159 8.94 -1.42 5.29
N PHE A 160 9.24 -2.41 4.48
CA PHE A 160 8.32 -3.03 3.55
C PHE A 160 8.24 -4.54 3.74
N VAL A 161 7.11 -5.11 3.35
CA VAL A 161 6.86 -6.56 3.31
C VAL A 161 6.01 -6.89 2.10
N GLU A 162 6.31 -8.00 1.43
CA GLU A 162 5.44 -8.52 0.38
C GLU A 162 4.33 -9.34 1.02
N VAL A 163 3.09 -9.09 0.63
CA VAL A 163 1.91 -9.70 1.24
C VAL A 163 0.90 -10.15 0.20
N GLU A 164 0.08 -11.10 0.62
CA GLU A 164 -1.19 -11.42 0.01
C GLU A 164 -2.31 -10.96 0.97
N VAL A 165 -3.22 -10.15 0.45
CA VAL A 165 -4.42 -9.68 1.13
C VAL A 165 -5.59 -10.47 0.54
N GLN A 166 -6.27 -11.20 1.40
CA GLN A 166 -7.42 -12.03 1.02
C GLN A 166 -8.72 -11.34 1.43
N ILE A 167 -9.72 -11.45 0.57
CA ILE A 167 -11.08 -10.95 0.83
C ILE A 167 -11.60 -11.55 2.14
N CYS A 168 -12.04 -10.70 3.07
CA CYS A 168 -12.65 -11.09 4.34
C CYS A 168 -14.15 -11.35 4.19
#